data_AF-A0A2R6E9B8-F1
#
_entry.id   AF-A0A2R6E9B8-F1
#
_cell.length_a   1.000
_cell.length_b   1.000
_cell.length_c   1.000
_cell.angle_alpha   90.00
_cell.angle_beta   90.00
_cell.angle_gamma   90.00
#
_symmetry.space_group_name_H-M   'P 1'
#
loop_
_entity.id
_entity.type
_entity.pdbx_description
1 polymer ?
#
loop_
_entity_poly.entity_id
_entity_poly.type
_entity_poly.pdbx_seq_one_letter_code
_entity_poly.pdbx_strand_id
1 'polypeptide(L)'
;VENDTPVAQVTSRERKCAYVGLYQCHLPKMDDMNIVEFNQDRGRIETGPNAERVEQYLDWGETDERPWPLYYGAASGAGIVLVGVAAFAAGPGLAVAASLVSLLAVAGVAGAHAFQDDDTDEPVLPTGR
;
A
#
# COMPACT_ATOMS: atom_id res chain seq x y z
N VAL A 1 -8.64 2.88 10.35
CA VAL A 1 -9.20 1.54 10.68
C VAL A 1 -8.70 0.59 9.60
N GLU A 2 -8.11 -0.56 9.94
CA GLU A 2 -7.43 -1.43 8.97
C GLU A 2 -8.32 -1.92 7.80
N ASN A 3 -9.63 -2.04 8.02
CA ASN A 3 -10.59 -2.45 7.00
C ASN A 3 -11.58 -1.34 6.61
N ASP A 4 -11.26 -0.07 6.89
CA ASP A 4 -12.13 1.10 6.63
C ASP A 4 -13.59 0.93 7.10
N THR A 5 -13.78 0.05 8.09
CA THR A 5 -15.09 -0.33 8.62
C THR A 5 -15.36 0.49 9.87
N PRO A 6 -16.40 1.33 9.91
CA PRO A 6 -16.75 2.07 11.11
C PRO A 6 -16.92 1.12 12.30
N VAL A 7 -16.55 1.54 13.51
CA VAL A 7 -16.63 0.68 14.72
C VAL A 7 -18.03 0.08 14.91
N ALA A 8 -19.07 0.86 14.58
CA ALA A 8 -20.47 0.42 14.65
C ALA A 8 -20.82 -0.72 13.68
N GLN A 9 -20.03 -0.92 12.62
CA GLN A 9 -20.23 -1.94 11.59
C GLN A 9 -19.36 -3.19 11.79
N VAL A 10 -18.46 -3.19 12.79
CA VAL A 10 -17.66 -4.38 13.10
C VAL A 10 -18.57 -5.51 13.58
N THR A 11 -18.55 -6.62 12.87
CA THR A 11 -19.39 -7.78 13.17
C THR A 11 -18.93 -8.52 14.43
N SER A 12 -19.84 -9.28 15.03
CA SER A 12 -19.49 -10.15 16.17
C SER A 12 -18.41 -11.17 15.81
N ARG A 13 -18.34 -11.62 14.55
CA ARG A 13 -17.34 -12.56 14.05
C ARG A 13 -15.95 -11.92 14.02
N GLU A 14 -15.83 -10.71 13.51
CA GLU A 14 -14.56 -9.97 13.46
C GLU A 14 -14.06 -9.63 14.87
N ARG A 15 -14.94 -9.15 15.75
CA ARG A 15 -14.57 -8.93 17.17
C ARG A 15 -14.06 -10.21 17.82
N LYS A 16 -14.74 -11.34 17.59
CA LYS A 16 -14.32 -12.63 18.14
C LYS A 16 -12.96 -13.07 17.58
N CYS A 17 -12.73 -12.88 16.27
CA CYS A 17 -11.45 -13.21 15.64
C CYS A 17 -10.30 -12.39 16.26
N ALA A 18 -10.46 -11.07 16.35
CA ALA A 18 -9.48 -10.18 16.97
C ALA A 18 -9.23 -10.55 18.43
N TYR A 19 -10.30 -10.81 19.20
CA TYR A 19 -10.20 -11.25 20.59
C TYR A 19 -9.38 -12.55 20.74
N VAL A 20 -9.70 -13.57 19.93
CA VAL A 20 -9.02 -14.86 19.96
C VAL A 20 -7.55 -14.73 19.55
N GLY A 21 -7.26 -13.99 18.48
CA GLY A 21 -5.90 -13.75 18.01
C GLY A 21 -5.05 -13.00 19.05
N LEU A 22 -5.61 -11.96 19.67
CA LEU A 22 -4.94 -11.23 20.76
C LEU A 22 -4.62 -12.18 21.92
N TYR A 23 -5.61 -12.94 22.37
CA TYR A 23 -5.49 -13.77 23.57
C TYR A 23 -4.55 -14.97 23.37
N GLN A 24 -4.54 -15.58 22.18
CA GLN A 24 -3.79 -16.81 21.92
C GLN A 24 -2.38 -16.56 21.40
N CYS A 25 -2.19 -15.52 20.58
CA CYS A 25 -0.92 -15.30 19.91
C CYS A 25 -0.13 -14.16 20.55
N HIS A 26 -0.81 -13.07 20.91
CA HIS A 26 -0.13 -11.82 21.26
C HIS A 26 0.12 -11.68 22.76
N LEU A 27 -0.88 -11.95 23.61
CA LEU A 27 -0.72 -11.83 25.07
C LEU A 27 0.40 -12.71 25.64
N PRO A 28 0.54 -14.01 25.27
CA PRO A 28 1.64 -14.83 25.78
C PRO A 28 3.01 -14.26 25.38
N LYS A 29 3.13 -13.77 24.14
CA LYS A 29 4.39 -13.23 23.63
C LYS A 29 4.74 -11.87 24.26
N MET A 30 3.74 -11.04 24.56
CA MET A 30 3.94 -9.78 25.27
C MET A 30 4.29 -10.00 26.75
N ASP A 31 3.75 -11.07 27.35
CA ASP A 31 4.09 -11.55 28.70
C ASP A 31 5.53 -12.04 28.79
N ASP A 32 5.98 -12.85 27.82
CA ASP A 32 7.39 -13.27 27.70
C ASP A 32 8.36 -12.08 27.66
N MET A 33 7.93 -10.96 27.06
CA MET A 33 8.71 -9.72 26.96
C MET A 33 8.48 -8.76 28.14
N ASN A 34 7.70 -9.14 29.15
CA ASN A 34 7.31 -8.32 30.31
C ASN A 34 6.66 -6.98 29.91
N ILE A 35 6.01 -6.93 28.75
CA ILE A 35 5.26 -5.76 28.27
C ILE A 35 3.89 -5.72 28.95
N VAL A 36 3.28 -6.89 29.17
CA VAL A 36 2.08 -7.09 29.98
C VAL A 36 2.33 -8.23 30.96
N GLU A 37 1.55 -8.31 32.03
CA GLU A 37 1.46 -9.49 32.90
C GLU A 37 0.15 -10.20 32.55
N PHE A 38 0.25 -11.38 31.95
CA PHE A 38 -0.89 -12.15 31.48
C PHE A 38 -1.07 -13.43 32.28
N ASN A 39 -2.16 -13.51 33.03
CA ASN A 39 -2.56 -14.74 33.72
C ASN A 39 -3.74 -15.40 32.99
N GLN A 40 -3.45 -16.43 32.20
CA GLN A 40 -4.44 -17.13 31.40
C GLN A 40 -5.53 -17.81 32.24
N ASP A 41 -5.16 -18.40 33.38
CA ASP A 41 -6.07 -19.14 34.26
C ASP A 41 -7.11 -18.23 34.93
N ARG A 42 -6.72 -16.99 35.24
CA ARG A 42 -7.57 -15.99 35.90
C ARG A 42 -8.10 -14.91 34.94
N GLY A 43 -7.73 -14.95 33.67
CA GLY A 43 -8.09 -13.93 32.68
C GLY A 43 -7.64 -12.52 33.05
N ARG A 44 -6.56 -12.38 33.82
CA ARG A 44 -6.05 -11.09 34.29
C ARG A 44 -4.96 -10.59 33.34
N ILE A 45 -5.05 -9.33 32.96
CA ILE A 45 -4.08 -8.63 32.10
C ILE A 45 -3.74 -7.33 32.82
N GLU A 46 -2.47 -7.15 33.16
CA GLU A 46 -1.94 -5.92 33.76
C GLU A 46 -0.75 -5.41 32.95
N THR A 47 -0.42 -4.13 33.09
CA THR A 47 0.71 -3.51 32.39
C THR A 47 2.01 -3.98 33.03
N GLY A 48 2.95 -4.47 32.22
CA GLY A 48 4.26 -4.93 32.70
C GLY A 48 5.29 -3.81 32.75
N PRO A 49 6.45 -4.05 33.36
CA PRO A 49 7.51 -3.05 33.53
C PRO A 49 8.12 -2.54 32.21
N ASN A 50 7.94 -3.26 31.09
CA ASN A 50 8.47 -2.85 29.80
C ASN A 50 7.46 -2.11 28.91
N ALA A 51 6.23 -1.86 29.39
CA ALA A 51 5.17 -1.24 28.59
C ALA A 51 5.54 0.17 28.08
N GLU A 52 6.15 0.99 28.95
CA GLU A 52 6.57 2.37 28.63
C GLU A 52 7.55 2.42 27.43
N ARG A 53 8.35 1.37 27.24
CA ARG A 53 9.31 1.29 26.11
C ARG A 53 8.61 1.10 24.77
N VAL A 54 7.40 0.54 24.78
CA VAL A 54 6.59 0.28 23.58
C VAL A 54 5.67 1.46 23.29
N GLU A 55 5.28 2.23 24.32
CA GLU A 55 4.37 3.37 24.21
C GLU A 55 4.83 4.40 23.17
N GLN A 56 6.13 4.70 23.10
CA GLN A 56 6.71 5.59 22.06
C GLN A 56 6.48 5.13 20.61
N TYR A 57 6.21 3.84 20.39
CA TYR A 57 5.93 3.28 19.08
C TYR A 57 4.42 3.15 18.81
N LEU A 58 3.58 3.29 19.84
CA LEU A 58 2.12 3.30 19.73
C LEU A 58 1.60 4.71 19.46
N ASP A 59 2.37 5.74 19.83
CA ASP A 59 2.08 7.13 19.49
C ASP A 59 2.42 7.40 18.01
N TRP A 60 1.63 6.80 17.12
CA TRP A 60 1.56 7.22 15.73
C TRP A 60 0.75 8.51 15.71
N GLY A 61 1.41 9.62 16.02
CA GLY A 61 0.93 10.93 15.66
C GLY A 61 0.50 10.91 14.20
N GLU A 62 -0.68 11.50 13.95
CA GLU A 62 -1.32 11.73 12.65
C GLU A 62 -0.36 11.45 11.51
N THR A 63 -0.50 10.28 10.87
CA THR A 63 0.45 9.79 9.86
C THR A 63 0.71 10.94 8.91
N ASP A 64 1.90 11.52 9.01
CA ASP A 64 2.29 12.65 8.18
C ASP A 64 2.36 12.06 6.78
N GLU A 65 1.25 12.18 6.04
CA GLU A 65 1.06 11.60 4.72
C GLU A 65 2.07 12.32 3.84
N ARG A 66 3.28 11.77 3.81
CA ARG A 66 4.39 12.32 3.03
C ARG A 66 3.82 12.57 1.65
N PRO A 67 3.92 13.79 1.11
CA PRO A 67 3.24 14.15 -0.12
C PRO A 67 4.02 13.59 -1.32
N TRP A 68 4.06 12.27 -1.41
CA TRP A 68 4.61 11.49 -2.51
C TRP A 68 4.15 12.03 -3.88
N PRO A 69 2.88 12.43 -4.07
CA PRO A 69 2.46 13.04 -5.33
C PRO A 69 3.26 14.29 -5.70
N LEU A 70 3.64 15.14 -4.74
CA LEU A 70 4.45 16.33 -4.99
C LEU A 70 5.90 15.98 -5.33
N TYR A 71 6.50 15.02 -4.64
CA TYR A 71 7.86 14.57 -4.94
C TYR A 71 7.95 13.94 -6.34
N TYR A 72 7.02 13.04 -6.67
CA TYR A 72 6.97 12.43 -8.00
C TYR A 72 6.64 13.46 -9.08
N GLY A 73 5.74 14.41 -8.81
CA GLY A 73 5.42 15.51 -9.70
C GLY A 73 6.64 16.41 -9.97
N ALA A 74 7.39 16.78 -8.94
CA ALA A 74 8.60 17.58 -9.07
C ALA A 74 9.70 16.84 -9.83
N ALA A 75 9.93 15.55 -9.52
CA ALA A 75 10.91 14.73 -10.22
C ALA A 75 10.56 14.56 -11.70
N SER A 76 9.28 14.30 -12.01
CA SER A 76 8.79 14.17 -13.38
C SER A 76 8.88 15.48 -14.15
N GLY A 77 8.48 16.59 -13.52
CA GLY A 77 8.60 17.93 -14.11
C GLY A 77 10.04 18.32 -14.41
N ALA A 78 10.97 18.05 -13.49
CA ALA A 78 12.39 18.27 -13.71
C ALA A 78 12.93 17.45 -14.89
N GLY A 79 12.50 16.19 -15.03
CA GLY A 79 12.85 15.34 -16.17
C GLY A 79 12.34 15.89 -17.51
N ILE A 80 11.08 16.35 -17.57
CA ILE A 80 10.50 16.96 -18.77
C ILE A 80 11.27 18.21 -19.18
N VAL A 81 11.59 19.09 -18.22
CA VAL A 81 12.36 20.32 -18.48
C VAL A 81 13.75 19.97 -19.01
N LEU A 82 14.43 19.01 -18.40
CA LEU A 82 15.78 18.61 -18.80
C LEU A 82 15.80 18.03 -20.22
N VAL A 83 14.86 17.14 -20.55
CA VAL A 83 14.70 16.61 -21.92
C VAL A 83 14.33 17.72 -22.90
N GLY A 84 13.44 18.63 -22.52
CA GLY A 84 13.05 19.77 -23.35
C GLY A 84 14.22 20.70 -23.67
N VAL A 85 15.04 21.03 -22.68
CA VAL A 85 16.26 21.83 -22.85
C VAL A 85 17.28 21.11 -23.73
N ALA A 86 17.49 19.80 -23.51
CA ALA A 86 18.40 19.00 -24.32
C ALA A 86 17.94 18.92 -25.78
N ALA A 87 16.65 18.71 -26.03
CA ALA A 87 16.06 18.67 -27.36
C ALA A 87 16.14 20.05 -28.06
N PHE A 88 15.93 21.14 -27.32
CA PHE A 88 16.07 22.50 -27.84
C PHE A 88 17.53 22.81 -28.21
N ALA A 89 18.49 22.42 -27.36
CA ALA A 89 19.92 22.63 -27.60
C ALA A 89 20.48 21.75 -28.73
N ALA A 90 19.93 20.56 -28.95
CA ALA A 90 20.35 19.61 -29.98
C ALA A 90 19.81 19.95 -31.40
N GLY A 91 18.92 20.93 -31.51
CA GLY A 91 18.37 21.42 -32.78
C GLY A 91 17.13 20.63 -33.26
N PRO A 92 16.34 21.23 -34.18
CA PRO A 92 14.99 20.77 -34.52
C PRO A 92 14.92 19.34 -35.10
N GLY A 93 16.01 18.84 -35.71
CA GLY A 93 16.04 17.49 -36.28
C GLY A 93 15.96 16.38 -35.23
N LEU A 94 16.67 16.51 -34.11
CA LEU A 94 16.65 15.52 -33.04
C LEU A 94 15.36 15.58 -32.22
N ALA A 95 14.77 16.77 -32.06
CA ALA A 95 13.48 16.95 -31.42
C ALA A 95 12.35 16.22 -32.18
N VAL A 96 12.32 16.33 -33.52
CA VAL A 96 11.34 15.62 -34.37
C VAL A 96 11.55 14.10 -34.30
N ALA A 97 12.80 13.63 -34.35
CA ALA A 97 13.11 12.20 -34.24
C ALA A 97 12.67 11.62 -32.89
N ALA A 98 12.97 12.30 -31.77
CA ALA A 98 12.56 11.87 -30.43
C ALA A 98 11.03 11.85 -30.25
N SER A 99 10.34 12.81 -30.88
CA SER A 99 8.87 12.89 -30.85
C SER A 99 8.23 11.74 -31.62
N LEU A 100 8.78 11.37 -32.78
CA LEU A 100 8.33 10.22 -33.57
C LEU A 100 8.58 8.89 -32.84
N VAL A 101 9.74 8.73 -32.19
CA VAL A 101 10.05 7.52 -31.41
C VAL A 101 9.09 7.38 -30.23
N SER A 102 8.80 8.48 -29.52
CA SER A 102 7.85 8.47 -28.41
C SER A 102 6.42 8.11 -28.86
N LEU A 103 5.97 8.66 -29.99
CA LEU A 103 4.66 8.33 -30.59
C LEU A 103 4.58 6.85 -30.99
N LEU A 104 5.63 6.31 -31.61
CA LEU A 104 5.70 4.90 -32.01
C LEU A 104 5.67 3.97 -30.79
N ALA A 105 6.37 4.32 -29.71
CA ALA A 105 6.37 3.53 -28.48
C ALA A 105 4.97 3.48 -27.85
N VAL A 106 4.28 4.62 -27.73
CA VAL A 106 2.91 4.69 -27.20
C VAL A 106 1.93 3.92 -28.08
N ALA A 107 2.02 4.07 -29.41
CA ALA A 107 1.19 3.33 -30.35
C ALA A 107 1.43 1.80 -30.27
N GLY A 108 2.68 1.38 -30.06
CA GLY A 108 3.03 -0.02 -29.88
C GLY A 108 2.42 -0.61 -28.60
N VAL A 109 2.48 0.13 -27.48
CA VAL A 109 1.87 -0.31 -26.20
C VAL A 109 0.35 -0.36 -26.32
N ALA A 110 -0.27 0.66 -26.92
CA ALA A 110 -1.72 0.67 -27.14
C ALA A 110 -2.19 -0.46 -28.05
N GLY A 111 -1.42 -0.76 -29.11
CA GLY A 111 -1.67 -1.91 -29.97
C GLY A 111 -1.54 -3.24 -29.22
N ALA A 112 -0.47 -3.43 -28.45
CA ALA A 112 -0.26 -4.63 -27.65
C ALA A 112 -1.40 -4.85 -26.64
N HIS A 113 -1.87 -3.78 -25.98
CA HIS A 113 -3.05 -3.84 -25.11
C HIS A 113 -4.32 -4.26 -25.85
N ALA A 114 -4.58 -3.68 -27.03
CA ALA A 114 -5.75 -4.02 -27.83
C ALA A 114 -5.73 -5.49 -28.33
N PHE A 115 -4.54 -6.07 -28.56
CA PHE A 115 -4.41 -7.49 -28.88
C PHE A 115 -4.51 -8.40 -27.65
N GLN A 116 -4.19 -7.90 -26.45
CA GLN A 116 -4.27 -8.65 -25.21
C GLN A 116 -5.73 -8.78 -24.70
N ASP A 117 -6.55 -7.76 -24.95
CA ASP A 117 -7.97 -7.76 -24.55
C ASP A 117 -8.81 -8.77 -25.37
N ASP A 118 -8.45 -9.03 -26.63
CA ASP A 118 -9.15 -9.97 -27.53
C ASP A 118 -9.04 -11.45 -27.07
N ASP A 119 -7.99 -11.81 -26.31
CA ASP A 119 -7.75 -13.16 -25.81
C ASP A 119 -8.46 -13.46 -24.47
N THR A 120 -9.15 -12.49 -23.86
CA THR A 120 -9.76 -12.62 -22.52
C THR A 120 -11.26 -12.89 -22.49
N ASP A 121 -11.94 -12.95 -23.64
CA ASP A 121 -13.37 -13.30 -23.74
C ASP A 121 -13.60 -14.82 -23.89
N GLU A 122 -13.07 -15.64 -22.99
CA GLU A 122 -13.55 -17.02 -22.80
C GLU A 122 -14.72 -17.01 -21.80
N PRO A 123 -15.97 -17.28 -22.23
CA PRO A 123 -17.11 -17.30 -21.33
C PRO A 123 -17.01 -18.50 -20.37
N VAL A 124 -16.63 -18.24 -19.12
CA VAL A 124 -16.64 -19.25 -18.06
C VAL A 124 -18.09 -19.65 -17.78
N LEU A 125 -18.45 -20.83 -18.28
CA LEU A 125 -19.74 -21.46 -17.99
C LEU A 125 -19.90 -21.69 -16.48
N PRO A 126 -21.11 -21.48 -15.92
CA PRO A 126 -21.37 -21.77 -14.52
C PRO A 126 -21.29 -23.29 -14.30
N THR A 127 -20.21 -23.73 -13.65
CA THR A 127 -20.12 -25.09 -13.12
C THR A 127 -20.96 -25.14 -11.84
N GLY A 128 -22.13 -25.76 -11.98
CA GLY A 128 -23.02 -26.00 -10.85
C GLY A 128 -22.44 -27.01 -9.87
N ARG A 129 -22.60 -26.73 -8.58
CA ARG A 129 -23.13 -27.65 -7.58
C ARG A 129 -23.56 -26.90 -6.33
#